data_AF-A0A662ZGU6-F1
#
_entry.id   AF-A0A662ZGU6-F1
#
_cell.length_a   1.000
_cell.length_b   1.000
_cell.length_c   1.000
_cell.angle_alpha   90.00
_cell.angle_beta   90.00
_cell.angle_gamma   90.00
#
_symmetry.space_group_name_H-M   'P 1'
#
loop_
_entity.id
_entity.type
_entity.pdbx_description
1 polymer ?
#
loop_
_entity_poly.entity_id
_entity_poly.type
_entity_poly.pdbx_seq_one_letter_code
_entity_poly.pdbx_strand_id
1 'polypeptide(L)'
;MDYIYFINSRDIREYLYNINFHLNGEQKLFLIDKCYRITLDEKIEAFKSLLKENDEKVIIRNPCYWIRKDTSCSKNRLEDEVISLHEFVFSLLKHYQNLTDLLKIKDNKSYYRISYLDLNDSEEYFEIEFSFTDFDSAVSYLKEQYLNEQKITVVKIQKIFFFDANSHQGKTDNTCRQIVAYLNADLKILNIYGSRITDEPYEDYTTDSLMIYLPTPFRCGDILTCSADARYAGYTHGFDPFVMIKTFPDEKLCRGVDCSDIFVEAYYLSDEKLTNFLVDNTPHIYDLEYCRQPIENKFRLLKVLSARLQKDDLVDEEGLVRTAMYCEAEATYKEAWNNLYTYPAVKYLLSTSEEQQINTKSNEYRYIKPERLLRFSCKIKIWLDDEREAPEGYCHCHSVNETINKIRQCEKYAVFIEELNLDHDLGDYAGDGGDAIKLLDFLVERETYYKIKIHTANPVGRANMQRMIDRYWRGQN
;
A
#
# COMPACT_ATOMS: atom_id res chain seq x y z
N MET A 1 -28.43 -13.83 11.10
CA MET A 1 -27.00 -14.13 10.83
C MET A 1 -26.20 -12.90 11.23
N ASP A 2 -24.93 -13.03 11.59
CA ASP A 2 -24.08 -11.87 11.82
C ASP A 2 -23.51 -11.38 10.48
N TYR A 3 -24.06 -10.28 9.95
CA TYR A 3 -23.64 -9.70 8.67
C TYR A 3 -22.48 -8.71 8.80
N ILE A 4 -22.18 -8.20 10.00
CA ILE A 4 -21.01 -7.33 10.24
C ILE A 4 -19.73 -8.12 9.95
N TYR A 5 -19.75 -9.44 10.18
CA TYR A 5 -18.65 -10.34 9.88
C TYR A 5 -18.13 -10.28 8.43
N PHE A 6 -18.95 -9.88 7.46
CA PHE A 6 -18.58 -9.80 6.04
C PHE A 6 -17.80 -8.53 5.66
N ILE A 7 -17.74 -7.52 6.53
CA ILE A 7 -16.88 -6.35 6.32
C ILE A 7 -15.43 -6.82 6.32
N ASN A 8 -14.60 -6.38 5.38
CA ASN A 8 -13.20 -6.81 5.29
C ASN A 8 -12.35 -6.18 6.42
N SER A 9 -12.56 -4.89 6.70
CA SER A 9 -11.87 -4.17 7.79
C SER A 9 -12.21 -4.69 9.19
N ARG A 10 -11.19 -5.10 9.93
CA ARG A 10 -11.32 -5.42 11.37
C ARG A 10 -11.76 -4.24 12.20
N ASP A 11 -11.18 -3.07 11.97
CA ASP A 11 -11.43 -1.87 12.79
C ASP A 11 -12.88 -1.39 12.64
N ILE A 12 -13.44 -1.48 11.43
CA ILE A 12 -14.84 -1.16 11.19
C ILE A 12 -15.75 -2.19 11.85
N ARG A 13 -15.44 -3.49 11.75
CA ARG A 13 -16.22 -4.54 12.45
C ARG A 13 -16.29 -4.26 13.96
N GLU A 14 -15.15 -4.08 14.61
CA GLU A 14 -15.07 -3.77 16.04
C GLU A 14 -15.86 -2.51 16.39
N TYR A 15 -15.74 -1.46 15.58
CA TYR A 15 -16.49 -0.21 15.78
C TYR A 15 -18.01 -0.41 15.67
N LEU A 16 -18.48 -1.10 14.63
CA LEU A 16 -19.91 -1.34 14.42
C LEU A 16 -20.53 -2.21 15.52
N TYR A 17 -19.80 -3.22 16.02
CA TYR A 17 -20.22 -3.99 17.18
C TYR A 17 -20.31 -3.11 18.44
N ASN A 18 -19.32 -2.22 18.66
CA ASN A 18 -19.29 -1.34 19.82
C ASN A 18 -20.47 -0.35 19.85
N ILE A 19 -20.89 0.16 18.69
CA ILE A 19 -22.05 1.05 18.59
C ILE A 19 -23.38 0.31 18.41
N ASN A 20 -23.37 -1.03 18.45
CA ASN A 20 -24.52 -1.90 18.20
C ASN A 20 -25.27 -1.52 16.91
N PHE A 21 -24.52 -1.34 15.82
CA PHE A 21 -25.06 -0.91 14.54
C PHE A 21 -25.95 -1.98 13.91
N HIS A 22 -27.10 -1.58 13.39
CA HIS A 22 -28.04 -2.48 12.73
C HIS A 22 -28.00 -2.24 11.22
N LEU A 23 -27.56 -3.25 10.48
CA LEU A 23 -27.49 -3.21 9.02
C LEU A 23 -28.90 -3.35 8.42
N ASN A 24 -29.22 -2.55 7.41
CA ASN A 24 -30.38 -2.74 6.55
C ASN A 24 -30.09 -3.76 5.43
N GLY A 25 -31.11 -4.13 4.64
CA GLY A 25 -31.02 -5.11 3.56
C GLY A 25 -29.99 -4.75 2.49
N GLU A 26 -29.97 -3.49 2.04
CA GLU A 26 -29.04 -2.98 1.03
C GLU A 26 -27.58 -3.09 1.50
N GLN A 27 -27.30 -2.72 2.75
CA GLN A 27 -25.98 -2.83 3.37
C GLN A 27 -25.56 -4.30 3.51
N LYS A 28 -26.45 -5.19 3.96
CA LYS A 28 -26.15 -6.64 4.05
C LYS A 28 -25.80 -7.21 2.68
N LEU A 29 -26.62 -6.91 1.67
CA LEU A 29 -26.41 -7.34 0.28
C LEU A 29 -25.02 -6.92 -0.23
N PHE A 30 -24.71 -5.63 -0.12
CA PHE A 30 -23.42 -5.08 -0.54
C PHE A 30 -22.24 -5.74 0.18
N LEU A 31 -22.32 -5.88 1.51
CA LEU A 31 -21.23 -6.41 2.31
C LEU A 31 -20.93 -7.87 2.03
N ILE A 32 -21.96 -8.71 1.81
CA ILE A 32 -21.75 -10.12 1.45
C ILE A 32 -21.02 -10.21 0.10
N ASP A 33 -21.44 -9.41 -0.88
CA ASP A 33 -20.88 -9.42 -2.23
C ASP A 33 -19.43 -8.91 -2.27
N LYS A 34 -19.16 -7.79 -1.59
CA LYS A 34 -17.84 -7.15 -1.50
C LYS A 34 -16.91 -7.75 -0.44
N CYS A 35 -17.29 -8.84 0.20
CA CYS A 35 -16.41 -9.55 1.12
C CYS A 35 -15.35 -10.34 0.34
N TYR A 36 -14.07 -10.22 0.68
CA TYR A 36 -12.98 -10.89 -0.04
C TYR A 36 -12.33 -12.03 0.74
N ARG A 37 -12.65 -12.12 2.04
CA ARG A 37 -12.10 -13.11 2.96
C ARG A 37 -12.87 -14.43 2.99
N ILE A 38 -14.13 -14.41 2.58
CA ILE A 38 -15.08 -15.52 2.75
C ILE A 38 -15.32 -16.22 1.42
N THR A 39 -15.49 -17.54 1.46
CA THR A 39 -15.69 -18.34 0.24
C THR A 39 -17.03 -18.03 -0.41
N LEU A 40 -17.11 -18.22 -1.73
CA LEU A 40 -18.34 -18.04 -2.51
C LEU A 40 -19.48 -18.93 -1.98
N ASP A 41 -19.17 -20.16 -1.55
CA ASP A 41 -20.17 -21.06 -0.96
C ASP A 41 -20.77 -20.48 0.33
N GLU A 42 -19.93 -19.92 1.21
CA GLU A 42 -20.39 -19.25 2.43
C GLU A 42 -21.19 -17.97 2.14
N LYS A 43 -20.79 -17.20 1.11
CA LYS A 43 -21.57 -16.04 0.64
C LYS A 43 -22.93 -16.45 0.11
N ILE A 44 -23.01 -17.55 -0.66
CA ILE A 44 -24.27 -18.09 -1.17
C ILE A 44 -25.20 -18.47 -0.01
N GLU A 45 -24.68 -19.08 1.06
CA GLU A 45 -25.47 -19.36 2.26
C GLU A 45 -25.91 -18.08 3.00
N ALA A 46 -25.08 -17.04 2.99
CA ALA A 46 -25.44 -15.74 3.55
C ALA A 46 -26.58 -15.06 2.77
N PHE A 47 -26.52 -15.10 1.43
CA PHE A 47 -27.59 -14.63 0.55
C PHE A 47 -28.88 -15.43 0.73
N LYS A 48 -28.80 -16.76 0.83
CA LYS A 48 -29.98 -17.60 1.15
C LYS A 48 -30.56 -17.28 2.52
N SER A 49 -29.74 -16.87 3.48
CA SER A 49 -30.20 -16.41 4.79
C SER A 49 -30.88 -15.05 4.70
N LEU A 50 -30.37 -14.15 3.84
CA LEU A 50 -30.97 -12.83 3.58
C LEU A 50 -32.36 -12.94 2.94
N LEU A 51 -32.59 -13.93 2.07
CA LEU A 51 -33.91 -14.25 1.49
C LEU A 51 -34.96 -14.69 2.52
N LYS A 52 -34.55 -15.07 3.74
CA LYS A 52 -35.48 -15.43 4.84
C LYS A 52 -35.87 -14.22 5.69
N GLU A 53 -35.18 -13.10 5.52
CA GLU A 53 -35.52 -11.83 6.19
C GLU A 53 -36.65 -11.12 5.44
N ASN A 54 -37.16 -10.03 6.03
CA ASN A 54 -38.18 -9.22 5.37
C ASN A 54 -37.66 -8.68 4.06
N ASP A 55 -38.53 -8.62 3.05
CA ASP A 55 -38.18 -7.98 1.78
C ASP A 55 -38.13 -6.46 1.97
N GLU A 56 -37.00 -5.88 1.59
CA GLU A 56 -36.73 -4.45 1.70
C GLU A 56 -36.58 -3.83 0.31
N LYS A 57 -36.61 -2.50 0.23
CA LYS A 57 -36.36 -1.77 -1.02
C LYS A 57 -34.87 -1.49 -1.16
N VAL A 58 -34.32 -1.79 -2.32
CA VAL A 58 -32.94 -1.45 -2.71
C VAL A 58 -32.99 -0.32 -3.73
N ILE A 59 -32.18 0.72 -3.52
CA ILE A 59 -32.17 1.92 -4.36
C ILE A 59 -30.94 1.88 -5.28
N ILE A 60 -31.19 1.76 -6.58
CA ILE A 60 -30.17 1.85 -7.62
C ILE A 60 -30.06 3.31 -8.05
N ARG A 61 -28.99 3.98 -7.62
CA ARG A 61 -28.79 5.42 -7.85
C ARG A 61 -28.23 5.72 -9.25
N ASN A 62 -27.72 4.71 -9.95
CA ASN A 62 -27.28 4.80 -11.35
C ASN A 62 -27.83 3.66 -12.23
N PRO A 63 -29.07 3.75 -12.74
CA PRO A 63 -29.64 2.72 -13.61
C PRO A 63 -28.96 2.63 -14.99
N CYS A 64 -28.08 3.57 -15.35
CA CYS A 64 -27.38 3.55 -16.64
C CYS A 64 -26.38 2.39 -16.76
N TYR A 65 -25.95 1.78 -15.64
CA TYR A 65 -25.11 0.57 -15.64
C TYR A 65 -25.91 -0.72 -15.82
N TRP A 66 -27.19 -0.74 -15.44
CA TRP A 66 -28.08 -1.89 -15.58
C TRP A 66 -28.45 -2.17 -17.04
N ILE A 67 -28.38 -1.16 -17.92
CA ILE A 67 -28.82 -1.25 -19.31
C ILE A 67 -27.64 -0.94 -20.23
N ARG A 68 -26.76 -1.92 -20.50
CA ARG A 68 -25.75 -1.69 -21.55
C ARG A 68 -26.38 -1.75 -22.94
N LYS A 69 -26.19 -0.64 -23.68
CA LYS A 69 -26.33 -0.46 -25.13
C LYS A 69 -27.74 -0.21 -25.69
N ASP A 70 -28.38 0.84 -25.21
CA ASP A 70 -28.87 1.79 -26.21
C ASP A 70 -27.93 3.00 -26.18
N THR A 71 -27.17 3.20 -27.25
CA THR A 71 -26.39 4.44 -27.46
C THR A 71 -27.28 5.68 -27.60
N SER A 72 -28.61 5.50 -27.59
CA SER A 72 -29.60 6.57 -27.45
C SER A 72 -30.01 6.87 -26.01
N CYS A 73 -29.61 6.04 -25.02
CA CYS A 73 -29.94 6.26 -23.61
C CYS A 73 -29.12 7.45 -23.10
N SER A 74 -29.70 8.63 -23.29
CA SER A 74 -29.24 9.89 -22.76
C SER A 74 -28.82 9.74 -21.29
N LYS A 75 -27.78 10.48 -20.89
CA LYS A 75 -27.36 10.75 -19.51
C LYS A 75 -28.46 11.36 -18.60
N ASN A 76 -29.73 11.18 -18.95
CA ASN A 76 -30.92 11.82 -18.40
C ASN A 76 -31.89 10.83 -17.72
N ARG A 77 -31.58 9.53 -17.58
CA ARG A 77 -32.28 8.71 -16.57
C ARG A 77 -31.71 9.08 -15.20
N LEU A 78 -32.27 10.15 -14.64
CA LEU A 78 -31.90 10.80 -13.37
C LEU A 78 -32.75 10.32 -12.19
N GLU A 79 -33.58 9.28 -12.37
CA GLU A 79 -34.46 8.79 -11.33
C GLU A 79 -33.94 7.46 -10.78
N ASP A 80 -33.81 7.38 -9.46
CA ASP A 80 -33.44 6.18 -8.74
C ASP A 80 -34.38 5.03 -9.10
N GLU A 81 -33.83 3.87 -9.42
CA GLU A 81 -34.63 2.65 -9.62
C GLU A 81 -34.75 1.90 -8.30
N VAL A 82 -35.96 1.47 -7.96
CA VAL A 82 -36.23 0.76 -6.71
C VAL A 82 -36.57 -0.69 -7.03
N ILE A 83 -35.72 -1.60 -6.59
CA ILE A 83 -35.88 -3.04 -6.76
C ILE A 83 -36.10 -3.73 -5.40
N SER A 84 -36.79 -4.87 -5.41
CA SER A 84 -36.90 -5.74 -4.23
C SER A 84 -35.53 -6.30 -3.85
N LEU A 85 -35.24 -6.33 -2.55
CA LEU A 85 -34.04 -6.98 -2.01
C LEU A 85 -34.00 -8.45 -2.42
N HIS A 86 -35.12 -9.15 -2.29
CA HIS A 86 -35.22 -10.57 -2.64
C HIS A 86 -34.99 -10.79 -4.13
N GLU A 87 -35.60 -9.97 -4.98
CA GLU A 87 -35.40 -10.02 -6.43
C GLU A 87 -33.92 -9.85 -6.81
N PHE A 88 -33.25 -8.83 -6.23
CA PHE A 88 -31.82 -8.61 -6.45
C PHE A 88 -31.01 -9.84 -6.03
N VAL A 89 -31.25 -10.37 -4.83
CA VAL A 89 -30.52 -11.52 -4.29
C VAL A 89 -30.70 -12.77 -5.17
N PHE A 90 -31.92 -13.04 -5.66
CA PHE A 90 -32.16 -14.16 -6.57
C PHE A 90 -31.37 -14.03 -7.87
N SER A 91 -31.35 -12.85 -8.45
CA SER A 91 -30.61 -12.58 -9.68
C SER A 91 -29.09 -12.70 -9.48
N LEU A 92 -28.57 -12.20 -8.37
CA LEU A 92 -27.15 -12.33 -8.00
C LEU A 92 -26.74 -13.79 -7.78
N LEU A 93 -27.57 -14.59 -7.10
CA LEU A 93 -27.34 -16.03 -6.93
C LEU A 93 -27.30 -16.77 -8.27
N LYS A 94 -28.24 -16.45 -9.18
CA LYS A 94 -28.27 -17.00 -10.54
C LYS A 94 -27.02 -16.61 -11.33
N HIS A 95 -26.57 -15.37 -11.19
CA HIS A 95 -25.35 -14.86 -11.80
C HIS A 95 -24.12 -15.67 -11.35
N TYR A 96 -23.94 -15.87 -10.04
CA TYR A 96 -22.84 -16.67 -9.50
C TYR A 96 -22.87 -18.13 -9.92
N GLN A 97 -24.06 -18.74 -9.97
CA GLN A 97 -24.23 -20.10 -10.46
C GLN A 97 -23.79 -20.22 -11.94
N ASN A 98 -24.29 -19.32 -12.79
CA ASN A 98 -23.94 -19.27 -14.21
C ASN A 98 -22.43 -19.10 -14.42
N LEU A 99 -21.78 -18.17 -13.71
CA LEU A 99 -20.33 -17.97 -13.81
C LEU A 99 -19.56 -19.21 -13.40
N THR A 100 -19.98 -19.87 -12.32
CA THR A 100 -19.32 -21.09 -11.81
C THR A 100 -19.45 -22.24 -12.81
N ASP A 101 -20.63 -22.40 -13.40
CA ASP A 101 -20.88 -23.43 -14.42
C ASP A 101 -20.07 -23.15 -15.69
N LEU A 102 -20.05 -21.89 -16.14
CA LEU A 102 -19.27 -21.47 -17.30
C LEU A 102 -17.77 -21.54 -17.08
N LEU A 103 -17.29 -21.36 -15.85
CA LEU A 103 -15.88 -21.58 -15.50
C LEU A 103 -15.53 -23.06 -15.68
N LYS A 104 -16.39 -23.98 -15.25
CA LYS A 104 -16.09 -25.43 -15.20
C LYS A 104 -16.39 -26.17 -16.49
N ILE A 105 -17.32 -25.67 -17.33
CA ILE A 105 -17.71 -26.37 -18.56
C ILE A 105 -16.52 -26.56 -19.51
N LYS A 106 -16.36 -27.77 -20.04
CA LYS A 106 -15.30 -28.04 -21.03
C LYS A 106 -15.70 -27.41 -22.37
N ASP A 107 -14.83 -26.56 -22.90
CA ASP A 107 -15.03 -25.87 -24.17
C ASP A 107 -13.74 -25.86 -24.97
N ASN A 108 -13.79 -26.43 -26.18
CA ASN A 108 -12.64 -26.49 -27.09
C ASN A 108 -12.26 -25.13 -27.68
N LYS A 109 -13.10 -24.11 -27.47
CA LYS A 109 -12.82 -22.72 -27.83
C LYS A 109 -12.29 -21.91 -26.65
N SER A 110 -11.81 -22.55 -25.59
CA SER A 110 -11.26 -21.87 -24.42
C SER A 110 -9.98 -22.55 -23.92
N TYR A 111 -9.21 -21.80 -23.14
CA TYR A 111 -8.07 -22.32 -22.40
C TYR A 111 -7.99 -21.61 -21.04
N TYR A 112 -7.24 -22.19 -20.12
CA TYR A 112 -7.09 -21.68 -18.76
C TYR A 112 -5.66 -21.24 -18.52
N ARG A 113 -5.51 -20.11 -17.83
CA ARG A 113 -4.25 -19.62 -17.27
C ARG A 113 -4.34 -19.56 -15.77
N ILE A 114 -3.19 -19.72 -15.13
CA ILE A 114 -3.06 -19.70 -13.68
C ILE A 114 -2.04 -18.64 -13.33
N SER A 115 -2.36 -17.86 -12.32
CA SER A 115 -1.39 -16.99 -11.64
C SER A 115 -1.62 -17.07 -10.14
N TYR A 116 -0.62 -16.77 -9.33
CA TYR A 116 -0.72 -16.87 -7.87
C TYR A 116 0.06 -15.77 -7.15
N LEU A 117 -0.32 -15.49 -5.91
CA LEU A 117 0.34 -14.53 -5.02
C LEU A 117 1.10 -15.30 -3.93
N ASP A 118 2.41 -15.05 -3.78
CA ASP A 118 3.22 -15.66 -2.72
C ASP A 118 2.79 -15.11 -1.34
N LEU A 119 3.08 -15.85 -0.27
CA LEU A 119 2.93 -15.42 1.13
C LEU A 119 4.00 -14.38 1.51
N ASN A 120 5.15 -14.40 0.85
CA ASN A 120 6.29 -13.51 1.12
C ASN A 120 6.36 -12.30 0.18
N ASP A 121 5.61 -12.34 -0.94
CA ASP A 121 5.53 -11.27 -1.92
C ASP A 121 4.05 -10.99 -2.20
N SER A 122 3.57 -9.86 -1.67
CA SER A 122 2.15 -9.51 -1.68
C SER A 122 1.75 -8.56 -2.81
N GLU A 123 2.68 -8.22 -3.71
CA GLU A 123 2.48 -7.11 -4.67
C GLU A 123 2.28 -7.59 -6.11
N GLU A 124 2.80 -8.76 -6.49
CA GLU A 124 2.71 -9.26 -7.87
C GLU A 124 2.23 -10.70 -7.99
N TYR A 125 1.34 -10.93 -8.96
CA TYR A 125 0.91 -12.27 -9.34
C TYR A 125 1.96 -12.92 -10.24
N PHE A 126 2.48 -14.08 -9.82
CA PHE A 126 3.35 -14.91 -10.64
C PHE A 126 2.50 -15.74 -11.60
N GLU A 127 2.67 -15.53 -12.92
CA GLU A 127 1.98 -16.30 -13.96
C GLU A 127 2.69 -17.64 -14.19
N ILE A 128 1.91 -18.71 -14.31
CA ILE A 128 2.43 -20.04 -14.67
C ILE A 128 2.53 -20.10 -16.20
N GLU A 129 3.69 -20.48 -16.74
CA GLU A 129 3.97 -20.46 -18.19
C GLU A 129 3.08 -21.42 -19.02
N PHE A 130 2.39 -22.34 -18.37
CA PHE A 130 1.56 -23.35 -19.03
C PHE A 130 0.08 -22.96 -19.08
N SER A 131 -0.59 -23.32 -20.17
CA SER A 131 -2.05 -23.20 -20.32
C SER A 131 -2.73 -24.56 -20.28
N PHE A 132 -3.95 -24.61 -19.75
CA PHE A 132 -4.73 -25.84 -19.61
C PHE A 132 -5.96 -25.81 -20.51
N THR A 133 -6.48 -26.98 -20.89
CA THR A 133 -7.66 -27.10 -21.77
C THR A 133 -8.96 -27.36 -21.02
N ASP A 134 -8.89 -27.73 -19.74
CA ASP A 134 -10.04 -27.85 -18.85
C ASP A 134 -9.70 -27.49 -17.40
N PHE A 135 -10.75 -27.16 -16.64
CA PHE A 135 -10.65 -26.68 -15.27
C PHE A 135 -10.09 -27.75 -14.32
N ASP A 136 -10.48 -29.02 -14.49
CA ASP A 136 -10.02 -30.11 -13.63
C ASP A 136 -8.52 -30.36 -13.79
N SER A 137 -7.99 -30.26 -15.01
CA SER A 137 -6.55 -30.35 -15.27
C SER A 137 -5.78 -29.20 -14.64
N ALA A 138 -6.31 -27.96 -14.74
CA ALA A 138 -5.74 -26.80 -14.06
C ALA A 138 -5.70 -27.03 -12.54
N VAL A 139 -6.82 -27.44 -11.92
CA VAL A 139 -6.91 -27.71 -10.48
C VAL A 139 -6.05 -28.89 -10.03
N SER A 140 -5.90 -29.92 -10.87
CA SER A 140 -5.05 -31.07 -10.55
C SER A 140 -3.58 -30.66 -10.55
N TYR A 141 -3.15 -29.88 -11.54
CA TYR A 141 -1.81 -29.29 -11.56
C TYR A 141 -1.57 -28.42 -10.33
N LEU A 142 -2.56 -27.59 -9.95
CA LEU A 142 -2.50 -26.84 -8.70
C LEU A 142 -2.24 -27.82 -7.54
N LYS A 143 -3.08 -28.84 -7.34
CA LYS A 143 -2.88 -29.78 -6.21
C LYS A 143 -1.51 -30.46 -6.20
N GLU A 144 -1.01 -30.91 -7.35
CA GLU A 144 0.27 -31.64 -7.45
C GLU A 144 1.48 -30.75 -7.16
N GLN A 145 1.49 -29.52 -7.63
CA GLN A 145 2.60 -28.58 -7.39
C GLN A 145 2.44 -27.82 -6.06
N TYR A 146 1.20 -27.59 -5.60
CA TYR A 146 0.86 -26.70 -4.47
C TYR A 146 0.90 -27.37 -3.10
N LEU A 147 0.60 -28.68 -2.99
CA LEU A 147 0.60 -29.37 -1.69
C LEU A 147 2.00 -29.52 -1.07
N ASN A 148 3.08 -29.24 -1.82
CA ASN A 148 4.46 -29.33 -1.34
C ASN A 148 5.03 -27.99 -0.86
N GLU A 149 4.47 -26.85 -1.28
CA GLU A 149 5.01 -25.52 -0.97
C GLU A 149 3.92 -24.66 -0.35
N GLN A 150 3.82 -24.66 0.99
CA GLN A 150 2.84 -23.89 1.80
C GLN A 150 3.06 -22.35 1.74
N LYS A 151 3.38 -21.78 0.57
CA LYS A 151 3.82 -20.39 0.40
C LYS A 151 2.92 -19.56 -0.51
N ILE A 152 1.69 -19.99 -0.82
CA ILE A 152 0.78 -19.25 -1.70
C ILE A 152 -0.47 -18.81 -0.93
N THR A 153 -0.84 -17.54 -1.08
CA THR A 153 -2.00 -16.96 -0.37
C THR A 153 -3.27 -17.01 -1.21
N VAL A 154 -3.17 -16.65 -2.50
CA VAL A 154 -4.31 -16.61 -3.44
C VAL A 154 -3.90 -17.14 -4.80
N VAL A 155 -4.81 -17.87 -5.43
CA VAL A 155 -4.68 -18.37 -6.80
C VAL A 155 -5.73 -17.72 -7.68
N LYS A 156 -5.30 -17.23 -8.83
CA LYS A 156 -6.17 -16.68 -9.87
C LYS A 156 -6.20 -17.65 -11.05
N ILE A 157 -7.38 -18.20 -11.33
CA ILE A 157 -7.65 -19.02 -12.52
C ILE A 157 -8.43 -18.17 -13.52
N GLN A 158 -7.89 -18.02 -14.73
CA GLN A 158 -8.55 -17.31 -15.83
C GLN A 158 -8.93 -18.29 -16.92
N LYS A 159 -10.21 -18.36 -17.26
CA LYS A 159 -10.69 -19.03 -18.47
C LYS A 159 -10.82 -17.99 -19.58
N ILE A 160 -10.04 -18.14 -20.64
CA ILE A 160 -9.99 -17.22 -21.78
C ILE A 160 -10.60 -17.92 -22.99
N PHE A 161 -11.56 -17.28 -23.63
CA PHE A 161 -12.18 -17.79 -24.85
C PHE A 161 -11.42 -17.26 -26.08
N PHE A 162 -11.20 -18.10 -27.08
CA PHE A 162 -10.60 -17.66 -28.34
C PHE A 162 -11.51 -16.64 -29.03
N PHE A 163 -10.90 -15.61 -29.63
CA PHE A 163 -11.62 -14.59 -30.37
C PHE A 163 -12.44 -15.20 -31.52
N ASP A 164 -13.69 -14.78 -31.66
CA ASP A 164 -14.44 -14.99 -32.90
C ASP A 164 -14.11 -13.83 -33.85
N ALA A 165 -13.41 -14.13 -34.94
CA ALA A 165 -12.91 -13.16 -35.92
C ALA A 165 -14.03 -12.34 -36.61
N ASN A 166 -15.30 -12.70 -36.41
CA ASN A 166 -16.46 -12.08 -37.05
C ASN A 166 -17.08 -10.91 -36.24
N SER A 167 -16.55 -10.54 -35.08
CA SER A 167 -17.14 -9.52 -34.18
C SER A 167 -16.81 -8.06 -34.54
N HIS A 168 -16.27 -7.79 -35.73
CA HIS A 168 -15.95 -6.43 -36.19
C HIS A 168 -17.15 -5.70 -36.82
N GLN A 169 -17.95 -5.06 -35.96
CA GLN A 169 -18.50 -3.74 -36.29
C GLN A 169 -17.95 -2.70 -35.31
N GLY A 170 -16.73 -2.24 -35.58
CA GLY A 170 -16.38 -0.83 -35.38
C GLY A 170 -16.02 -0.31 -34.00
N LYS A 171 -15.59 -1.14 -33.03
CA LYS A 171 -14.97 -0.61 -31.78
C LYS A 171 -13.67 -1.34 -31.43
N THR A 172 -12.58 -0.56 -31.43
CA THR A 172 -11.21 -0.91 -31.04
C THR A 172 -11.10 -1.12 -29.53
N ASP A 173 -11.75 -2.16 -29.01
CA ASP A 173 -11.68 -2.45 -27.57
C ASP A 173 -11.07 -3.85 -27.37
N ASN A 174 -9.77 -3.84 -27.06
CA ASN A 174 -8.82 -4.96 -27.01
C ASN A 174 -9.11 -6.03 -25.92
N THR A 175 -10.28 -6.02 -25.27
CA THR A 175 -10.55 -6.93 -24.15
C THR A 175 -11.13 -8.26 -24.61
N CYS A 176 -10.41 -9.37 -24.36
CA CYS A 176 -10.83 -10.74 -24.60
C CYS A 176 -12.03 -11.16 -23.73
N ARG A 177 -12.91 -12.04 -24.24
CA ARG A 177 -13.95 -12.72 -23.44
C ARG A 177 -13.28 -13.66 -22.43
N GLN A 178 -13.58 -13.49 -21.15
CA GLN A 178 -12.93 -14.27 -20.09
C GLN A 178 -13.80 -14.41 -18.83
N ILE A 179 -13.50 -15.44 -18.03
CA ILE A 179 -13.98 -15.62 -16.66
C ILE A 179 -12.75 -15.67 -15.76
N VAL A 180 -12.78 -14.95 -14.65
CA VAL A 180 -11.68 -14.89 -13.68
C VAL A 180 -12.21 -15.35 -12.34
N ALA A 181 -11.58 -16.37 -11.75
CA ALA A 181 -11.87 -16.84 -10.40
C ALA A 181 -10.64 -16.67 -9.51
N TYR A 182 -10.87 -16.14 -8.30
CA TYR A 182 -9.88 -16.05 -7.24
C TYR A 182 -10.18 -17.12 -6.20
N LEU A 183 -9.17 -17.88 -5.80
CA LEU A 183 -9.28 -19.01 -4.91
C LEU A 183 -8.30 -18.87 -3.75
N ASN A 184 -8.68 -19.38 -2.57
CA ASN A 184 -7.80 -19.46 -1.42
C ASN A 184 -6.82 -20.66 -1.53
N ALA A 185 -5.98 -20.84 -0.52
CA ALA A 185 -5.03 -21.95 -0.44
C ALA A 185 -5.68 -23.35 -0.46
N ASP A 186 -6.94 -23.47 -0.01
CA ASP A 186 -7.72 -24.72 -0.09
C ASP A 186 -8.37 -24.93 -1.47
N LEU A 187 -8.07 -24.08 -2.45
CA LEU A 187 -8.66 -24.06 -3.79
C LEU A 187 -10.19 -23.88 -3.75
N LYS A 188 -10.71 -23.18 -2.75
CA LYS A 188 -12.11 -22.73 -2.69
C LYS A 188 -12.21 -21.34 -3.32
N ILE A 189 -13.26 -21.13 -4.11
CA ILE A 189 -13.51 -19.84 -4.77
C ILE A 189 -13.85 -18.80 -3.72
N LEU A 190 -13.15 -17.67 -3.75
CA LEU A 190 -13.44 -16.45 -2.96
C LEU A 190 -14.32 -15.50 -3.79
N ASN A 191 -13.90 -15.23 -5.02
CA ASN A 191 -14.58 -14.35 -5.97
C ASN A 191 -14.55 -14.91 -7.39
N ILE A 192 -15.55 -14.54 -8.18
CA ILE A 192 -15.61 -14.89 -9.60
C ILE A 192 -16.23 -13.74 -10.38
N TYR A 193 -15.63 -13.43 -11.53
CA TYR A 193 -16.05 -12.34 -12.41
C TYR A 193 -16.12 -12.79 -13.86
N GLY A 194 -17.06 -12.20 -14.58
CA GLY A 194 -17.21 -12.37 -16.01
C GLY A 194 -16.88 -11.12 -16.81
N SER A 195 -16.28 -11.29 -17.98
CA SER A 195 -16.15 -10.21 -18.96
C SER A 195 -16.58 -10.68 -20.34
N ARG A 196 -17.61 -10.01 -20.89
CA ARG A 196 -18.17 -10.26 -22.23
C ARG A 196 -18.62 -11.71 -22.47
N ILE A 197 -19.21 -12.36 -21.46
CA ILE A 197 -19.52 -13.80 -21.54
C ILE A 197 -20.73 -14.13 -22.42
N THR A 198 -21.56 -13.17 -22.84
CA THR A 198 -22.62 -13.42 -23.83
C THR A 198 -22.73 -12.25 -24.81
N ASP A 199 -23.22 -12.54 -26.02
CA ASP A 199 -23.53 -11.52 -27.04
C ASP A 199 -24.88 -10.83 -26.78
N GLU A 200 -25.78 -11.51 -26.06
CA GLU A 200 -26.99 -10.92 -25.46
C GLU A 200 -26.60 -10.05 -24.26
N PRO A 201 -27.37 -8.99 -23.93
CA PRO A 201 -27.16 -8.21 -22.72
C PRO A 201 -27.33 -9.14 -21.52
N TYR A 202 -26.22 -9.69 -21.05
CA TYR A 202 -26.14 -10.32 -19.75
C TYR A 202 -26.38 -9.21 -18.75
N GLU A 203 -27.44 -9.35 -17.95
CA GLU A 203 -27.58 -8.55 -16.75
C GLU A 203 -26.44 -9.00 -15.82
N ASP A 204 -25.31 -8.31 -15.88
CA ASP A 204 -24.25 -8.40 -14.87
C ASP A 204 -24.85 -7.83 -13.59
N TYR A 205 -25.63 -8.66 -12.88
CA TYR A 205 -26.14 -8.34 -11.56
C TYR A 205 -24.95 -8.26 -10.62
N THR A 206 -24.47 -7.05 -10.41
CA THR A 206 -23.39 -6.77 -9.48
C THR A 206 -23.86 -5.72 -8.49
N THR A 207 -23.32 -5.79 -7.27
CA THR A 207 -23.50 -4.70 -6.30
C THR A 207 -22.69 -3.46 -6.65
N ASP A 208 -22.02 -3.42 -7.81
CA ASP A 208 -21.23 -2.25 -8.24
C ASP A 208 -22.10 -1.01 -8.40
N SER A 209 -23.38 -1.18 -8.76
CA SER A 209 -24.34 -0.09 -8.89
C SER A 209 -24.89 0.45 -7.57
N LEU A 210 -24.56 -0.18 -6.45
CA LEU A 210 -25.03 0.24 -5.12
C LEU A 210 -24.08 1.28 -4.53
N MET A 211 -24.66 2.24 -3.81
CA MET A 211 -23.92 3.20 -2.99
C MET A 211 -24.47 3.15 -1.56
N ILE A 212 -23.69 2.60 -0.63
CA ILE A 212 -24.08 2.48 0.77
C ILE A 212 -23.25 3.40 1.66
N TYR A 213 -23.81 3.78 2.80
CA TYR A 213 -23.09 4.42 3.90
C TYR A 213 -22.99 3.46 5.09
N LEU A 214 -21.79 3.34 5.67
CA LEU A 214 -21.57 2.76 6.99
C LEU A 214 -20.77 3.76 7.83
N PRO A 215 -21.11 3.96 9.11
CA PRO A 215 -20.30 4.77 9.99
C PRO A 215 -18.96 4.07 10.24
N THR A 216 -17.86 4.81 10.13
CA THR A 216 -16.50 4.31 10.33
C THR A 216 -15.88 4.92 11.60
N PRO A 217 -14.87 4.26 12.22
CA PRO A 217 -14.18 4.82 13.39
C PRO A 217 -13.20 5.95 13.01
N PHE A 218 -12.91 6.11 11.72
CA PHE A 218 -11.81 6.94 11.23
C PHE A 218 -12.10 8.44 11.31
N ARG A 219 -11.06 9.23 11.57
CA ARG A 219 -11.10 10.68 11.68
C ARG A 219 -10.06 11.33 10.78
N CYS A 220 -10.30 12.59 10.40
CA CYS A 220 -9.35 13.37 9.62
C CYS A 220 -7.98 13.40 10.34
N GLY A 221 -6.92 13.09 9.58
CA GLY A 221 -5.56 12.93 10.09
C GLY A 221 -5.20 11.51 10.52
N ASP A 222 -6.14 10.55 10.58
CA ASP A 222 -5.80 9.16 10.88
C ASP A 222 -4.92 8.56 9.77
N ILE A 223 -3.94 7.73 10.17
CA ILE A 223 -3.07 7.01 9.23
C ILE A 223 -3.63 5.62 9.02
N LEU A 224 -4.05 5.35 7.78
CA LEU A 224 -4.75 4.13 7.40
C LEU A 224 -3.94 3.34 6.37
N THR A 225 -4.31 2.08 6.20
CA THR A 225 -3.83 1.19 5.13
C THR A 225 -4.98 0.28 4.70
N CYS A 226 -4.81 -0.40 3.57
CA CYS A 226 -5.76 -1.41 3.13
C CYS A 226 -5.66 -2.65 4.04
N SER A 227 -6.79 -3.19 4.45
CA SER A 227 -6.88 -4.47 5.16
C SER A 227 -6.12 -5.54 4.37
N ALA A 228 -5.39 -6.39 5.08
CA ALA A 228 -4.70 -7.52 4.45
C ALA A 228 -5.68 -8.42 3.67
N ASP A 229 -6.93 -8.49 4.14
CA ASP A 229 -8.01 -9.27 3.52
C ASP A 229 -8.52 -8.67 2.20
N ALA A 230 -8.35 -7.37 1.99
CA ALA A 230 -8.77 -6.69 0.77
C ALA A 230 -7.77 -6.84 -0.39
N ARG A 231 -6.55 -7.30 -0.10
CA ARG A 231 -5.49 -7.54 -1.09
C ARG A 231 -5.80 -8.69 -2.05
N TYR A 232 -6.82 -9.50 -1.74
CA TYR A 232 -7.14 -10.76 -2.43
C TYR A 232 -8.06 -10.62 -3.66
N ALA A 233 -8.63 -9.43 -3.91
CA ALA A 233 -9.64 -9.22 -4.95
C ALA A 233 -9.08 -8.75 -6.30
N GLY A 234 -7.82 -9.07 -6.63
CA GLY A 234 -7.17 -8.58 -7.87
C GLY A 234 -6.72 -7.12 -7.82
N TYR A 235 -6.94 -6.43 -6.70
CA TYR A 235 -6.33 -5.15 -6.38
C TYR A 235 -5.01 -5.45 -5.64
N THR A 236 -3.95 -5.72 -6.41
CA THR A 236 -2.62 -6.03 -5.86
C THR A 236 -1.87 -4.82 -5.32
N HIS A 237 -2.37 -3.62 -5.58
CA HIS A 237 -1.80 -2.40 -5.00
C HIS A 237 -2.39 -2.22 -3.60
N GLY A 238 -1.87 -3.02 -2.66
CA GLY A 238 -1.97 -2.69 -1.24
C GLY A 238 -1.33 -1.33 -1.06
N PHE A 239 -2.15 -0.30 -0.82
CA PHE A 239 -1.61 1.04 -0.65
C PHE A 239 -0.66 1.05 0.53
N ASP A 240 0.52 1.61 0.28
CA ASP A 240 1.36 2.18 1.31
C ASP A 240 0.49 2.99 2.29
N PRO A 241 0.88 3.07 3.56
CA PRO A 241 0.14 3.87 4.53
C PRO A 241 -0.14 5.29 4.00
N PHE A 242 -1.31 5.82 4.32
CA PHE A 242 -1.74 7.14 3.87
C PHE A 242 -2.45 7.89 5.01
N VAL A 243 -2.52 9.23 4.91
CA VAL A 243 -3.21 10.06 5.89
C VAL A 243 -4.58 10.45 5.36
N MET A 244 -5.63 10.05 6.05
CA MET A 244 -7.02 10.31 5.68
C MET A 244 -7.37 11.80 5.84
N ILE A 245 -8.03 12.38 4.84
CA ILE A 245 -8.60 13.74 4.90
C ILE A 245 -10.11 13.66 5.15
N LYS A 246 -10.83 12.91 4.31
CA LYS A 246 -12.28 12.68 4.42
C LYS A 246 -12.69 11.42 3.68
N THR A 247 -13.86 10.89 4.01
CA THR A 247 -14.44 9.69 3.38
C THR A 247 -15.71 10.04 2.62
N PHE A 248 -16.04 9.22 1.62
CA PHE A 248 -17.29 9.25 0.89
C PHE A 248 -17.90 7.85 0.77
N PRO A 249 -19.24 7.73 0.71
CA PRO A 249 -20.21 8.81 0.89
C PRO A 249 -20.40 9.20 2.37
N ASP A 250 -21.17 10.26 2.63
CA ASP A 250 -21.66 10.59 3.97
C ASP A 250 -23.03 9.93 4.25
N GLU A 251 -23.54 10.04 5.48
CA GLU A 251 -24.82 9.43 5.91
C GLU A 251 -26.00 9.83 5.03
N LYS A 252 -25.94 11.01 4.40
CA LYS A 252 -27.02 11.54 3.58
C LYS A 252 -26.97 11.05 2.14
N LEU A 253 -25.89 10.35 1.74
CA LEU A 253 -25.68 9.88 0.38
C LEU A 253 -25.88 11.00 -0.66
N CYS A 254 -25.42 12.22 -0.33
CA CYS A 254 -25.68 13.43 -1.12
C CYS A 254 -24.89 13.52 -2.43
N ARG A 255 -23.88 12.66 -2.60
CA ARG A 255 -22.94 12.66 -3.73
C ARG A 255 -22.54 11.23 -4.05
N GLY A 256 -22.27 10.98 -5.31
CA GLY A 256 -21.97 9.65 -5.83
C GLY A 256 -23.19 8.96 -6.40
N VAL A 257 -22.95 7.94 -7.21
CA VAL A 257 -23.94 7.26 -8.04
C VAL A 257 -23.81 5.74 -7.91
N ASP A 258 -22.62 5.23 -7.63
CA ASP A 258 -22.33 3.80 -7.57
C ASP A 258 -21.19 3.49 -6.57
N CYS A 259 -20.73 2.23 -6.51
CA CYS A 259 -19.75 1.82 -5.51
C CYS A 259 -18.36 2.41 -5.75
N SER A 260 -18.05 2.86 -6.98
CA SER A 260 -16.78 3.54 -7.27
C SER A 260 -16.69 4.91 -6.60
N ASP A 261 -17.83 5.50 -6.23
CA ASP A 261 -17.91 6.73 -5.44
C ASP A 261 -17.77 6.49 -3.92
N ILE A 262 -17.52 5.25 -3.48
CA ILE A 262 -17.20 4.90 -2.09
C ILE A 262 -15.68 4.95 -1.90
N PHE A 263 -15.13 6.14 -1.75
CA PHE A 263 -13.69 6.39 -1.71
C PHE A 263 -13.25 7.23 -0.52
N VAL A 264 -11.93 7.32 -0.36
CA VAL A 264 -11.27 8.18 0.62
C VAL A 264 -10.45 9.26 -0.10
N GLU A 265 -10.51 10.49 0.39
CA GLU A 265 -9.54 11.52 -0.01
C GLU A 265 -8.40 11.49 1.01
N ALA A 266 -7.16 11.40 0.53
CA ALA A 266 -6.01 11.19 1.40
C ALA A 266 -4.71 11.77 0.82
N TYR A 267 -3.74 12.02 1.71
CA TYR A 267 -2.35 12.20 1.34
C TYR A 267 -1.64 10.84 1.32
N TYR A 268 -1.00 10.51 0.20
CA TYR A 268 -0.21 9.29 0.06
C TYR A 268 1.16 9.59 -0.57
N LEU A 269 2.07 8.63 -0.49
CA LEU A 269 3.42 8.74 -1.04
C LEU A 269 3.60 7.78 -2.22
N SER A 270 3.29 8.23 -3.45
CA SER A 270 3.63 7.48 -4.68
C SER A 270 5.07 7.70 -5.09
N ASP A 271 5.81 6.64 -5.43
CA ASP A 271 7.08 6.72 -6.18
C ASP A 271 7.98 7.90 -5.73
N GLU A 272 8.14 8.01 -4.41
CA GLU A 272 8.99 8.99 -3.70
C GLU A 272 8.47 10.44 -3.64
N LYS A 273 7.30 10.76 -4.17
CA LYS A 273 6.69 12.10 -4.11
C LYS A 273 5.46 12.11 -3.21
N LEU A 274 5.37 13.15 -2.37
CA LEU A 274 4.11 13.46 -1.70
C LEU A 274 3.12 13.95 -2.74
N THR A 275 2.04 13.20 -2.92
CA THR A 275 0.97 13.53 -3.83
C THR A 275 -0.34 13.60 -3.06
N ASN A 276 -1.13 14.63 -3.34
CA ASN A 276 -2.53 14.64 -2.93
C ASN A 276 -3.30 13.82 -3.96
N PHE A 277 -4.11 12.88 -3.50
CA PHE A 277 -4.79 11.95 -4.40
C PHE A 277 -6.21 11.69 -3.93
N LEU A 278 -7.09 11.65 -4.93
CA LEU A 278 -8.39 11.04 -4.79
C LEU A 278 -8.18 9.55 -5.02
N VAL A 279 -8.41 8.76 -3.97
CA VAL A 279 -8.22 7.30 -3.95
C VAL A 279 -9.46 6.71 -4.65
N ASP A 280 -9.64 7.04 -5.94
CA ASP A 280 -10.83 6.74 -6.78
C ASP A 280 -10.69 5.38 -7.52
N ASN A 281 -9.52 4.73 -7.45
CA ASN A 281 -9.17 3.51 -8.21
C ASN A 281 -8.83 2.30 -7.32
N THR A 282 -9.36 2.27 -6.10
CA THR A 282 -8.71 1.64 -4.94
C THR A 282 -9.75 1.11 -3.93
N PRO A 283 -9.37 0.29 -2.92
CA PRO A 283 -10.32 -0.42 -2.06
C PRO A 283 -11.35 0.51 -1.43
N HIS A 284 -12.59 0.02 -1.25
CA HIS A 284 -13.65 0.82 -0.67
C HIS A 284 -13.23 1.29 0.73
N ILE A 285 -13.80 2.39 1.24
CA ILE A 285 -13.51 2.83 2.61
C ILE A 285 -13.74 1.73 3.67
N TYR A 286 -14.59 0.75 3.35
CA TYR A 286 -14.92 -0.42 4.19
C TYR A 286 -13.84 -1.51 4.23
N ASP A 287 -12.81 -1.34 3.41
CA ASP A 287 -11.64 -2.20 3.31
C ASP A 287 -10.42 -1.61 4.04
N LEU A 288 -10.55 -0.45 4.68
CA LEU A 288 -9.45 0.26 5.34
C LEU A 288 -9.30 -0.10 6.82
N GLU A 289 -8.07 -0.05 7.33
CA GLU A 289 -7.73 -0.31 8.74
C GLU A 289 -6.68 0.68 9.24
N TYR A 290 -6.58 0.82 10.56
CA TYR A 290 -5.49 1.59 11.18
C TYR A 290 -4.14 0.98 10.82
N CYS A 291 -3.22 1.83 10.36
CA CYS A 291 -1.85 1.42 10.09
C CYS A 291 -1.16 1.03 11.41
N ARG A 292 -0.81 -0.25 11.54
CA ARG A 292 -0.09 -0.82 12.69
C ARG A 292 1.38 -1.06 12.40
N GLN A 293 1.80 -0.94 11.15
CA GLN A 293 3.18 -1.12 10.74
C GLN A 293 4.03 0.09 11.17
N PRO A 294 5.32 -0.10 11.48
CA PRO A 294 6.22 1.00 11.77
C PRO A 294 6.27 2.00 10.61
N ILE A 295 5.94 3.26 10.89
CA ILE A 295 6.06 4.35 9.92
C ILE A 295 7.49 4.89 10.00
N GLU A 296 8.29 4.49 9.03
CA GLU A 296 9.73 4.75 8.93
C GLU A 296 10.11 5.43 7.60
N ASN A 297 11.35 5.90 7.49
CA ASN A 297 11.91 6.44 6.25
C ASN A 297 11.05 7.56 5.65
N LYS A 298 10.82 7.53 4.33
CA LYS A 298 9.94 8.47 3.61
C LYS A 298 8.53 8.57 4.20
N PHE A 299 8.00 7.50 4.81
CA PHE A 299 6.66 7.51 5.40
C PHE A 299 6.57 8.32 6.69
N ARG A 300 7.70 8.73 7.30
CA ARG A 300 7.69 9.65 8.46
C ARG A 300 6.96 10.96 8.15
N LEU A 301 6.94 11.39 6.88
CA LEU A 301 6.16 12.55 6.45
C LEU A 301 4.65 12.42 6.76
N LEU A 302 4.11 11.20 6.73
CA LEU A 302 2.70 10.94 7.05
C LEU A 302 2.38 11.26 8.52
N LYS A 303 3.32 11.06 9.45
CA LYS A 303 3.15 11.44 10.86
C LYS A 303 3.00 12.95 11.04
N VAL A 304 3.81 13.72 10.31
CA VAL A 304 3.76 15.19 10.34
C VAL A 304 2.46 15.71 9.72
N LEU A 305 2.04 15.14 8.59
CA LEU A 305 0.76 15.45 7.95
C LEU A 305 -0.44 15.10 8.85
N SER A 306 -0.38 13.94 9.51
CA SER A 306 -1.37 13.50 10.49
C SER A 306 -1.53 14.52 11.62
N ALA A 307 -0.43 14.91 12.27
CA ALA A 307 -0.44 15.92 13.33
C ALA A 307 -1.01 17.27 12.84
N ARG A 308 -0.61 17.70 11.64
CA ARG A 308 -1.10 18.95 11.03
C ARG A 308 -2.61 18.94 10.80
N LEU A 309 -3.15 17.84 10.28
CA LEU A 309 -4.60 17.69 10.04
C LEU A 309 -5.39 17.57 11.35
N GLN A 310 -4.79 16.98 12.38
CA GLN A 310 -5.36 16.92 13.74
C GLN A 310 -5.30 18.26 14.48
N LYS A 311 -4.88 19.35 13.81
CA LYS A 311 -4.77 20.72 14.32
C LYS A 311 -3.79 20.84 15.49
N ASP A 312 -2.66 20.18 15.36
CA ASP A 312 -1.52 20.48 16.21
C ASP A 312 -0.85 21.78 15.73
N ASP A 313 -0.83 22.81 16.58
CA ASP A 313 -0.21 24.13 16.29
C ASP A 313 1.32 24.04 16.19
N LEU A 314 1.90 22.86 16.39
CA LEU A 314 3.34 22.58 16.39
C LEU A 314 3.98 22.49 15.00
N VAL A 315 3.19 22.33 13.92
CA VAL A 315 3.74 22.16 12.56
C VAL A 315 3.35 23.35 11.66
N ASP A 316 4.29 24.27 11.45
CA ASP A 316 4.13 25.36 10.50
C ASP A 316 4.39 24.89 9.04
N GLU A 317 4.05 25.75 8.07
CA GLU A 317 4.23 25.43 6.64
C GLU A 317 5.70 25.18 6.29
N GLU A 318 6.62 25.89 6.94
CA GLU A 318 8.06 25.77 6.67
C GLU A 318 8.61 24.44 7.19
N GLY A 319 8.17 24.00 8.36
CA GLY A 319 8.47 22.70 8.96
C GLY A 319 8.00 21.55 8.08
N LEU A 320 6.77 21.64 7.55
CA LEU A 320 6.25 20.63 6.62
C LEU A 320 7.11 20.51 5.36
N VAL A 321 7.50 21.64 4.75
CA VAL A 321 8.36 21.65 3.56
C VAL A 321 9.74 21.06 3.87
N ARG A 322 10.35 21.43 5.01
CA ARG A 322 11.65 20.88 5.42
C ARG A 322 11.59 19.37 5.62
N THR A 323 10.55 18.84 6.27
CA THR A 323 10.37 17.40 6.44
C THR A 323 10.17 16.70 5.10
N ALA A 324 9.36 17.26 4.20
CA ALA A 324 9.15 16.69 2.88
C ALA A 324 10.47 16.58 2.09
N MET A 325 11.27 17.65 2.08
CA MET A 325 12.59 17.66 1.43
C MET A 325 13.55 16.64 2.04
N TYR A 326 13.55 16.48 3.38
CA TYR A 326 14.38 15.49 4.05
C TYR A 326 14.00 14.05 3.66
N CYS A 327 12.71 13.75 3.67
CA CYS A 327 12.19 12.44 3.30
C CYS A 327 12.49 12.09 1.82
N GLU A 328 12.38 13.06 0.91
CA GLU A 328 12.74 12.89 -0.50
C GLU A 328 14.24 12.62 -0.66
N ALA A 329 15.10 13.40 0.01
CA ALA A 329 16.55 13.20 -0.02
C ALA A 329 16.97 11.82 0.55
N GLU A 330 16.31 11.37 1.63
CA GLU A 330 16.56 10.03 2.21
C GLU A 330 16.16 8.90 1.25
N ALA A 331 15.04 9.03 0.53
CA ALA A 331 14.57 8.05 -0.44
C ALA A 331 15.52 7.95 -1.64
N THR A 332 15.82 9.10 -2.27
CA THR A 332 16.77 9.17 -3.40
C THR A 332 18.14 8.63 -3.02
N TYR A 333 18.60 8.87 -1.79
CA TYR A 333 19.84 8.30 -1.29
C TYR A 333 19.81 6.77 -1.22
N LYS A 334 18.73 6.18 -0.70
CA LYS A 334 18.58 4.72 -0.61
C LYS A 334 18.49 4.06 -1.99
N GLU A 335 17.76 4.66 -2.91
CA GLU A 335 17.67 4.14 -4.29
C GLU A 335 19.03 4.21 -4.98
N ALA A 336 19.73 5.34 -4.88
CA ALA A 336 21.09 5.49 -5.41
C ALA A 336 22.06 4.49 -4.78
N TRP A 337 21.94 4.20 -3.47
CA TRP A 337 22.76 3.22 -2.77
C TRP A 337 22.48 1.78 -3.24
N ASN A 338 21.21 1.40 -3.40
CA ASN A 338 20.82 0.10 -3.92
C ASN A 338 21.30 -0.09 -5.36
N ASN A 339 21.18 0.93 -6.20
CA ASN A 339 21.69 0.95 -7.57
C ASN A 339 23.24 0.94 -7.65
N LEU A 340 23.93 1.49 -6.65
CA LEU A 340 25.39 1.35 -6.53
C LEU A 340 25.80 -0.07 -6.14
N TYR A 341 25.04 -0.73 -5.26
CA TYR A 341 25.30 -2.09 -4.78
C TYR A 341 25.11 -3.16 -5.85
N THR A 342 24.28 -2.90 -6.86
CA THR A 342 24.09 -3.81 -8.00
C THR A 342 25.22 -3.73 -9.03
N TYR A 343 26.10 -2.72 -8.94
CA TYR A 343 27.27 -2.61 -9.82
C TYR A 343 28.33 -3.66 -9.44
N PRO A 344 28.68 -4.61 -10.34
CA PRO A 344 29.55 -5.73 -9.99
C PRO A 344 30.92 -5.33 -9.41
N ALA A 345 31.47 -4.19 -9.86
CA ALA A 345 32.73 -3.65 -9.37
C ALA A 345 32.65 -3.13 -7.92
N VAL A 346 31.51 -2.52 -7.54
CA VAL A 346 31.28 -1.98 -6.19
C VAL A 346 30.97 -3.12 -5.23
N LYS A 347 30.15 -4.10 -5.66
CA LYS A 347 29.89 -5.33 -4.91
C LYS A 347 31.17 -6.12 -4.63
N TYR A 348 32.07 -6.23 -5.61
CA TYR A 348 33.39 -6.85 -5.44
C TYR A 348 34.24 -6.12 -4.39
N LEU A 349 34.34 -4.79 -4.46
CA LEU A 349 35.10 -3.97 -3.52
C LEU A 349 34.58 -4.03 -2.07
N LEU A 350 33.27 -4.20 -1.88
CA LEU A 350 32.62 -4.26 -0.57
C LEU A 350 32.42 -5.68 -0.03
N SER A 351 32.67 -6.71 -0.85
CA SER A 351 32.56 -8.13 -0.47
C SER A 351 33.70 -8.58 0.44
N THR A 352 33.47 -9.65 1.21
CA THR A 352 34.51 -10.20 2.09
C THR A 352 35.66 -10.83 1.30
N SER A 353 36.82 -11.00 1.92
CA SER A 353 38.03 -11.51 1.25
C SER A 353 37.87 -12.88 0.57
N GLU A 354 36.94 -13.72 1.04
CA GLU A 354 36.60 -15.01 0.41
C GLU A 354 35.73 -14.85 -0.85
N GLU A 355 34.76 -13.94 -0.84
CA GLU A 355 33.88 -13.65 -1.99
C GLU A 355 34.64 -12.97 -3.15
N GLN A 356 35.67 -12.18 -2.83
CA GLN A 356 36.57 -11.57 -3.80
C GLN A 356 37.40 -12.64 -4.55
N GLN A 357 37.83 -13.72 -3.88
CA GLN A 357 38.59 -14.79 -4.54
C GLN A 357 37.76 -15.61 -5.53
N ILE A 358 36.44 -15.71 -5.32
CA ILE A 358 35.54 -16.44 -6.23
C ILE A 358 35.30 -15.64 -7.52
N ASN A 359 35.16 -14.31 -7.43
CA ASN A 359 34.84 -13.44 -8.56
C ASN A 359 36.03 -13.08 -9.47
N THR A 360 37.28 -13.28 -9.03
CA THR A 360 38.48 -12.95 -9.84
C THR A 360 38.70 -13.87 -11.04
N LYS A 361 38.01 -15.02 -11.13
CA LYS A 361 38.12 -15.93 -12.29
C LYS A 361 37.33 -15.48 -13.52
N SER A 362 36.48 -14.45 -13.41
CA SER A 362 35.72 -13.91 -14.53
C SER A 362 35.64 -12.37 -14.48
N ASN A 363 36.24 -11.74 -15.49
CA ASN A 363 36.07 -10.37 -15.98
C ASN A 363 37.07 -9.28 -15.56
N GLU A 364 37.50 -8.57 -16.61
CA GLU A 364 38.24 -7.31 -16.62
C GLU A 364 37.44 -6.20 -15.93
N TYR A 365 37.83 -5.77 -14.74
CA TYR A 365 37.30 -4.55 -14.13
C TYR A 365 38.31 -3.42 -14.23
N ARG A 366 37.92 -2.33 -14.89
CA ARG A 366 38.73 -1.09 -14.99
C ARG A 366 38.84 -0.44 -13.62
N TYR A 367 40.07 -0.25 -13.18
CA TYR A 367 40.46 0.41 -11.93
C TYR A 367 39.93 1.86 -11.88
N ILE A 368 39.05 2.18 -10.91
CA ILE A 368 38.60 3.55 -10.63
C ILE A 368 39.48 4.11 -9.51
N LYS A 369 40.08 5.28 -9.72
CA LYS A 369 40.97 5.92 -8.72
C LYS A 369 40.20 6.34 -7.45
N PRO A 370 40.77 6.17 -6.24
CA PRO A 370 40.15 6.51 -4.95
C PRO A 370 39.61 7.95 -4.85
N GLU A 371 40.32 8.90 -5.44
CA GLU A 371 39.99 10.32 -5.40
C GLU A 371 38.66 10.65 -6.11
N ARG A 372 38.23 9.81 -7.07
CA ARG A 372 36.92 9.94 -7.72
C ARG A 372 35.77 9.39 -6.86
N LEU A 373 36.03 8.46 -5.94
CA LEU A 373 35.02 7.88 -5.05
C LEU A 373 34.50 8.89 -4.02
N LEU A 374 35.32 9.84 -3.59
CA LEU A 374 34.93 10.91 -2.65
C LEU A 374 33.86 11.87 -3.22
N ARG A 375 33.68 11.96 -4.54
CA ARG A 375 32.58 12.71 -5.17
C ARG A 375 31.27 11.92 -5.27
N PHE A 376 31.29 10.61 -5.01
CA PHE A 376 30.13 9.72 -5.12
C PHE A 376 29.62 9.20 -3.77
N SER A 377 30.29 9.49 -2.64
CA SER A 377 29.73 9.25 -1.31
C SER A 377 28.75 10.38 -0.96
N CYS A 378 27.50 10.25 -1.39
CA CYS A 378 26.39 11.14 -1.04
C CYS A 378 25.93 11.05 0.44
N LYS A 379 26.72 10.36 1.28
CA LYS A 379 26.58 10.34 2.72
C LYS A 379 27.86 10.80 3.39
N ILE A 380 27.72 11.50 4.50
CA ILE A 380 28.85 11.90 5.35
C ILE A 380 28.63 11.45 6.79
N LYS A 381 29.73 11.24 7.50
CA LYS A 381 29.76 11.16 8.96
C LYS A 381 30.47 12.40 9.46
N ILE A 382 29.95 13.02 10.51
CA ILE A 382 30.58 14.20 11.10
C ILE A 382 31.24 13.78 12.41
N TRP A 383 32.50 14.14 12.55
CA TRP A 383 33.30 13.97 13.77
C TRP A 383 33.50 15.35 14.38
N LEU A 384 32.89 15.60 15.54
CA LEU A 384 33.05 16.85 16.30
C LEU A 384 34.04 16.63 17.43
N ASP A 385 35.25 17.16 17.26
CA ASP A 385 36.35 17.07 18.23
C ASP A 385 37.38 18.18 17.93
N ASP A 386 37.88 18.86 18.95
CA ASP A 386 38.84 19.96 18.80
C ASP A 386 40.30 19.49 18.75
N GLU A 387 40.62 18.34 19.36
CA GLU A 387 42.00 17.87 19.55
C GLU A 387 42.34 16.65 18.68
N ARG A 388 41.45 15.65 18.66
CA ARG A 388 41.74 14.33 18.08
C ARG A 388 41.41 14.30 16.59
N GLU A 389 42.35 13.75 15.81
CA GLU A 389 42.15 13.55 14.37
C GLU A 389 40.93 12.66 14.10
N ALA A 390 40.09 13.10 13.15
CA ALA A 390 38.93 12.34 12.73
C ALA A 390 39.33 10.98 12.13
N PRO A 391 38.66 9.87 12.52
CA PRO A 391 38.86 8.57 11.89
C PRO A 391 38.57 8.59 10.38
N GLU A 392 39.16 7.64 9.65
CA GLU A 392 38.91 7.51 8.20
C GLU A 392 37.42 7.44 7.88
N GLY A 393 36.97 8.26 6.93
CA GLY A 393 35.57 8.35 6.50
C GLY A 393 34.71 9.38 7.26
N TYR A 394 35.29 10.13 8.21
CA TYR A 394 34.61 11.24 8.87
C TYR A 394 35.03 12.61 8.30
N CYS A 395 34.06 13.53 8.22
CA CYS A 395 34.30 14.95 8.06
C CYS A 395 34.56 15.53 9.46
N HIS A 396 35.76 16.06 9.66
CA HIS A 396 36.16 16.69 10.91
C HIS A 396 35.55 18.08 11.03
N CYS A 397 34.88 18.37 12.14
CA CYS A 397 34.49 19.69 12.59
C CYS A 397 35.06 19.92 14.00
N HIS A 398 35.50 21.13 14.30
CA HIS A 398 36.21 21.46 15.54
C HIS A 398 35.33 22.23 16.53
N SER A 399 34.28 22.90 16.04
CA SER A 399 33.33 23.67 16.87
C SER A 399 31.87 23.32 16.63
N VAL A 400 31.00 23.75 17.56
CA VAL A 400 29.55 23.60 17.42
C VAL A 400 29.03 24.40 16.22
N ASN A 401 29.44 25.66 16.06
CA ASN A 401 28.97 26.48 14.95
C ASN A 401 29.48 25.98 13.59
N GLU A 402 30.72 25.49 13.52
CA GLU A 402 31.23 24.80 12.32
C GLU A 402 30.35 23.59 11.98
N THR A 403 30.04 22.76 12.98
CA THR A 403 29.17 21.60 12.81
C THR A 403 27.77 22.00 12.36
N ILE A 404 27.15 23.04 12.96
CA ILE A 404 25.85 23.56 12.55
C ILE A 404 25.88 24.06 11.10
N ASN A 405 26.93 24.79 10.71
CA ASN A 405 27.09 25.25 9.34
C ASN A 405 27.26 24.08 8.37
N LYS A 406 27.99 23.03 8.78
CA LYS A 406 28.13 21.81 7.98
C LYS A 406 26.80 21.09 7.81
N ILE A 407 26.02 20.94 8.89
CA ILE A 407 24.68 20.37 8.86
C ILE A 407 23.79 21.17 7.89
N ARG A 408 23.76 22.51 8.03
CA ARG A 408 23.00 23.39 7.13
C ARG A 408 23.43 23.29 5.67
N GLN A 409 24.73 23.15 5.40
CA GLN A 409 25.23 22.94 4.04
C GLN A 409 24.77 21.58 3.50
N CYS A 410 24.87 20.52 4.31
CA CYS A 410 24.39 19.21 3.93
C CYS A 410 22.88 19.21 3.66
N GLU A 411 22.09 19.85 4.50
CA GLU A 411 20.65 20.04 4.29
C GLU A 411 20.38 20.84 3.00
N LYS A 412 21.08 21.95 2.80
CA LYS A 412 20.92 22.82 1.61
C LYS A 412 21.26 22.11 0.30
N TYR A 413 22.25 21.23 0.31
CA TYR A 413 22.73 20.49 -0.86
C TYR A 413 22.24 19.03 -0.89
N ALA A 414 21.26 18.67 -0.06
CA ALA A 414 20.68 17.32 0.03
C ALA A 414 21.73 16.20 0.20
N VAL A 415 22.76 16.45 1.01
CA VAL A 415 23.78 15.45 1.39
C VAL A 415 23.33 14.75 2.66
N PHE A 416 23.19 13.42 2.62
CA PHE A 416 22.74 12.63 3.75
C PHE A 416 23.79 12.61 4.88
N ILE A 417 23.37 12.83 6.13
CA ILE A 417 24.25 12.71 7.30
C ILE A 417 23.94 11.37 7.97
N GLU A 418 24.85 10.41 7.81
CA GLU A 418 24.68 9.05 8.35
C GLU A 418 24.81 9.04 9.88
N GLU A 419 25.73 9.82 10.42
CA GLU A 419 26.09 9.78 11.84
C GLU A 419 26.78 11.08 12.27
N LEU A 420 26.44 11.55 13.48
CA LEU A 420 27.19 12.56 14.21
C LEU A 420 27.92 11.89 15.37
N ASN A 421 29.24 11.99 15.43
CA ASN A 421 30.05 11.42 16.49
C ASN A 421 30.74 12.54 17.27
N LEU A 422 30.44 12.65 18.57
CA LEU A 422 30.65 13.88 19.34
C LEU A 422 31.61 13.67 20.52
N ASP A 423 32.63 14.52 20.63
CA ASP A 423 33.29 14.84 21.89
C ASP A 423 32.44 15.88 22.63
N HIS A 424 32.39 15.78 23.96
CA HIS A 424 31.65 16.72 24.79
C HIS A 424 32.40 18.05 24.90
N ASP A 425 33.68 17.98 25.26
CA ASP A 425 34.52 19.10 25.61
C ASP A 425 35.21 19.57 24.33
N LEU A 426 35.07 20.85 23.99
CA LEU A 426 35.65 21.41 22.77
C LEU A 426 36.71 22.48 23.06
N GLY A 427 37.21 22.54 24.30
CA GLY A 427 38.39 23.29 24.68
C GLY A 427 38.44 24.71 24.12
N ASP A 428 39.48 25.00 23.33
CA ASP A 428 39.73 26.31 22.73
C ASP A 428 38.66 26.73 21.71
N TYR A 429 37.89 25.77 21.18
CA TYR A 429 36.79 25.99 20.24
C TYR A 429 35.43 26.16 20.93
N ALA A 430 35.33 26.03 22.26
CA ALA A 430 34.10 26.30 23.01
C ALA A 430 33.62 27.76 22.86
N GLY A 431 34.52 28.69 22.54
CA GLY A 431 34.16 30.07 22.19
C GLY A 431 33.29 30.20 20.94
N ASP A 432 33.26 29.18 20.08
CA ASP A 432 32.50 29.13 18.83
C ASP A 432 31.29 28.18 18.91
N GLY A 433 30.37 28.51 19.83
CA GLY A 433 29.08 27.84 19.98
C GLY A 433 28.92 26.98 21.24
N GLY A 434 29.91 26.99 22.15
CA GLY A 434 29.92 26.20 23.38
C GLY A 434 30.38 24.75 23.16
N ASP A 435 30.21 23.94 24.20
CA ASP A 435 30.47 22.49 24.18
C ASP A 435 29.41 21.74 23.37
N ALA A 436 29.70 20.49 22.95
CA ALA A 436 28.83 19.75 22.03
C ALA A 436 27.42 19.45 22.56
N ILE A 437 27.18 19.58 23.86
CA ILE A 437 25.82 19.57 24.43
C ILE A 437 24.93 20.64 23.76
N LYS A 438 25.50 21.78 23.35
CA LYS A 438 24.82 22.86 22.64
C LYS A 438 24.42 22.49 21.21
N LEU A 439 25.17 21.61 20.56
CA LEU A 439 24.75 21.05 19.29
C LEU A 439 23.49 20.19 19.48
N LEU A 440 23.43 19.38 20.54
CA LEU A 440 22.25 18.57 20.82
C LEU A 440 21.04 19.43 21.23
N ASP A 441 21.23 20.48 22.04
CA ASP A 441 20.16 21.48 22.33
C ASP A 441 19.59 22.03 21.01
N PHE A 442 20.47 22.49 20.10
CA PHE A 442 20.08 22.99 18.77
C PHE A 442 19.29 21.97 17.95
N LEU A 443 19.70 20.69 17.96
CA LEU A 443 19.02 19.62 17.24
C LEU A 443 17.65 19.28 17.83
N VAL A 444 17.50 19.35 19.16
CA VAL A 444 16.24 19.15 19.87
C VAL A 444 15.27 20.30 19.60
N GLU A 445 15.73 21.55 19.66
CA GLU A 445 14.92 22.75 19.41
C GLU A 445 14.27 22.74 18.01
N ARG A 446 14.92 22.11 17.03
CA ARG A 446 14.41 21.98 15.66
C ARG A 446 13.87 20.59 15.31
N GLU A 447 13.76 19.70 16.30
CA GLU A 447 13.27 18.31 16.18
C GLU A 447 13.95 17.47 15.08
N THR A 448 15.24 17.70 14.84
CA THR A 448 16.04 16.91 13.88
C THR A 448 16.89 15.87 14.61
N TYR A 449 16.57 14.59 14.45
CA TYR A 449 17.16 13.50 15.23
C TYR A 449 18.07 12.58 14.40
N TYR A 450 19.30 13.03 14.13
CA TYR A 450 20.34 12.22 13.47
C TYR A 450 20.83 11.08 14.36
N LYS A 451 21.42 10.03 13.78
CA LYS A 451 22.13 9.01 14.57
C LYS A 451 23.30 9.64 15.33
N ILE A 452 23.28 9.56 16.65
CA ILE A 452 24.34 10.12 17.52
C ILE A 452 25.22 9.01 18.08
N LYS A 453 26.55 9.22 18.03
CA LYS A 453 27.54 8.52 18.83
C LYS A 453 28.30 9.51 19.72
N ILE A 454 28.72 9.02 20.87
CA ILE A 454 29.50 9.81 21.83
C ILE A 454 30.86 9.15 22.01
N HIS A 455 31.93 9.85 21.65
CA HIS A 455 33.31 9.37 21.80
C HIS A 455 34.12 10.13 22.87
N THR A 456 33.47 11.04 23.61
CA THR A 456 34.11 11.80 24.69
C THR A 456 34.74 10.94 25.80
N ALA A 457 35.92 11.35 26.26
CA ALA A 457 36.53 10.75 27.45
C ALA A 457 35.95 11.29 28.78
N ASN A 458 35.19 12.39 28.75
CA ASN A 458 34.60 13.01 29.93
C ASN A 458 33.36 12.21 30.41
N PRO A 459 33.42 11.51 31.56
CA PRO A 459 32.32 10.65 32.01
C PRO A 459 31.07 11.43 32.41
N VAL A 460 31.23 12.66 32.93
CA VAL A 460 30.10 13.53 33.31
C VAL A 460 29.43 14.09 32.06
N GLY A 461 30.23 14.61 31.14
CA GLY A 461 29.75 15.10 29.84
C GLY A 461 29.02 14.03 29.03
N ARG A 462 29.59 12.82 28.97
CA ARG A 462 28.96 11.64 28.38
C ARG A 462 27.59 11.34 28.98
N ALA A 463 27.49 11.29 30.32
CA ALA A 463 26.23 11.00 30.99
C ALA A 463 25.16 12.06 30.71
N ASN A 464 25.54 13.34 30.63
CA ASN A 464 24.62 14.43 30.32
C ASN A 464 24.10 14.35 28.88
N MET A 465 24.98 14.14 27.90
CA MET A 465 24.58 13.97 26.50
C MET A 465 23.72 12.71 26.32
N GLN A 466 24.09 11.59 26.95
CA GLN A 466 23.32 10.35 26.87
C GLN A 466 21.91 10.52 27.44
N ARG A 467 21.74 11.23 28.57
CA ARG A 467 20.40 11.52 29.13
C ARG A 467 19.54 12.32 28.17
N MET A 468 20.11 13.26 27.42
CA MET A 468 19.37 14.02 26.41
C MET A 468 18.97 13.14 25.23
N ILE A 469 19.89 12.33 24.71
CA ILE A 469 19.59 11.35 23.67
C ILE A 469 18.49 10.39 24.14
N ASP A 470 18.63 9.78 25.32
CA ASP A 470 17.65 8.86 25.88
C ASP A 470 16.29 9.51 26.10
N ARG A 471 16.21 10.83 26.29
CA ARG A 471 14.96 11.55 26.50
C ARG A 471 14.25 11.86 25.18
N TYR A 472 14.98 12.31 24.16
CA TYR A 472 14.40 12.87 22.94
C TYR A 472 14.50 11.95 21.71
N TRP A 473 15.47 11.05 21.64
CA TRP A 473 15.67 10.13 20.48
C TRP A 473 14.85 8.83 20.57
N ARG A 474 13.87 8.72 21.48
CA ARG A 474 13.07 7.49 21.67
C ARG A 474 12.09 7.26 20.51
N GLY A 475 12.55 6.51 19.51
CA GLY A 475 11.70 6.02 18.41
C GLY A 475 12.45 5.37 17.24
N GLN A 476 13.74 5.02 17.40
CA GLN A 476 14.61 4.51 16.33
C GLN A 476 15.31 3.17 16.64
N ASN A 477 14.83 2.41 17.62
CA ASN A 477 15.28 1.03 17.84
C ASN A 477 14.26 0.04 17.32
#